data_AF-A0A8S2J6F1-F1
#
_entry.id   AF-A0A8S2J6F1-F1
#
_cell.length_a   1.000
_cell.length_b   1.000
_cell.length_c   1.000
_cell.angle_alpha   90.00
_cell.angle_beta   90.00
_cell.angle_gamma   90.00
#
_symmetry.space_group_name_H-M   'P 1'
#
loop_
_entity.id
_entity.type
_entity.pdbx_description
1 polymer ?
#
loop_
_entity_poly.entity_id
_entity_poly.type
_entity_poly.pdbx_seq_one_letter_code
_entity_poly.pdbx_strand_id
1 'polypeptide(L)'
;MFFVGMRKPYIIEYTCLNTHNTVLSPSKLTWFVKEEMVDGWDAVRLLSVRDILRRGMTVEGLKQFITSQGSSCPIVLMDWDKLWAINYTYINPVALHYTALNKKDLVDVKVTNVQNEECQQHPKHAKNATFGNKNVYYSQNILIEHDDAILLNENEIITLINWGNFKIVKINKKDVGRIESIETETQPDNKDYKKTVKLTWLAKTSQANFTPTKSVHFDDIMTKPSLEKDNKTFKFVNCSSKRRI
;
A
#
# COMPACT_ATOMS: atom_id res chain seq x y z
N MET A 1 -57.39 -1.33 -9.66
CA MET A 1 -58.20 -2.15 -8.75
C MET A 1 -57.25 -3.00 -7.93
N PHE A 2 -57.09 -2.74 -6.63
CA PHE A 2 -56.18 -3.51 -5.76
C PHE A 2 -56.96 -4.67 -5.12
N PHE A 3 -56.48 -5.89 -5.30
CA PHE A 3 -57.27 -7.13 -5.12
C PHE A 3 -57.42 -7.64 -3.67
N VAL A 4 -56.78 -7.05 -2.65
CA VAL A 4 -56.64 -7.72 -1.32
C VAL A 4 -56.87 -6.82 -0.09
N GLY A 5 -57.40 -5.59 -0.21
CA GLY A 5 -57.73 -4.77 0.98
C GLY A 5 -56.56 -4.39 1.92
N MET A 6 -55.31 -4.62 1.51
CA MET A 6 -54.12 -4.33 2.31
C MET A 6 -53.70 -2.85 2.26
N ARG A 7 -53.02 -2.38 3.31
CA ARG A 7 -52.40 -1.05 3.33
C ARG A 7 -51.39 -0.92 2.19
N LYS A 8 -51.46 0.19 1.44
CA LYS A 8 -50.52 0.47 0.34
C LYS A 8 -49.13 0.79 0.90
N PRO A 9 -48.09 -0.01 0.60
CA PRO A 9 -46.73 0.36 0.93
C PRO A 9 -46.25 1.49 0.02
N TYR A 10 -45.40 2.37 0.55
CA TYR A 10 -44.66 3.33 -0.26
C TYR A 10 -43.39 2.64 -0.78
N ILE A 11 -43.25 2.53 -2.10
CA ILE A 11 -42.05 2.03 -2.75
C ILE A 11 -41.27 3.24 -3.23
N ILE A 12 -40.04 3.38 -2.74
CA ILE A 12 -39.11 4.44 -3.14
C ILE A 12 -37.92 3.75 -3.78
N GLU A 13 -37.65 4.10 -5.03
CA GLU A 13 -36.53 3.58 -5.79
C GLU A 13 -35.35 4.55 -5.72
N TYR A 14 -34.15 3.99 -5.71
CA TYR A 14 -32.89 4.71 -5.75
C TYR A 14 -31.91 3.94 -6.62
N THR A 15 -30.86 4.61 -7.10
CA THR A 15 -29.89 3.97 -7.99
C THR A 15 -28.94 3.05 -7.23
N CYS A 16 -28.56 1.97 -7.91
CA CYS A 16 -27.53 1.09 -7.41
C CYS A 16 -26.16 1.78 -7.44
N LEU A 17 -25.31 1.40 -6.47
CA LEU A 17 -23.91 1.76 -6.44
C LEU A 17 -23.20 1.19 -7.68
N ASN A 18 -22.53 2.06 -8.44
CA ASN A 18 -21.66 1.66 -9.54
C ASN A 18 -20.27 2.26 -9.34
N THR A 19 -19.24 1.48 -9.63
CA THR A 19 -17.84 1.86 -9.45
C THR A 19 -17.04 1.64 -10.73
N HIS A 20 -16.03 2.49 -10.94
CA HIS A 20 -15.11 2.35 -12.06
C HIS A 20 -14.24 1.08 -11.93
N ASN A 21 -13.78 0.56 -13.07
CA ASN A 21 -12.75 -0.48 -13.16
C ASN A 21 -13.06 -1.83 -12.47
N THR A 22 -14.35 -2.10 -12.23
CA THR A 22 -14.81 -3.29 -11.49
C THR A 22 -16.23 -3.69 -11.90
N VAL A 23 -16.70 -4.83 -11.37
CA VAL A 23 -18.06 -5.32 -11.56
C VAL A 23 -18.72 -5.66 -10.23
N LEU A 24 -19.99 -5.29 -10.08
CA LEU A 24 -20.79 -5.60 -8.88
C LEU A 24 -21.96 -6.56 -9.18
N SER A 25 -22.28 -6.80 -10.45
CA SER A 25 -23.40 -7.68 -10.82
C SER A 25 -23.10 -9.15 -10.46
N PRO A 26 -24.00 -9.85 -9.75
CA PRO A 26 -23.79 -11.23 -9.32
C PRO A 26 -23.43 -12.20 -10.45
N SER A 27 -24.05 -12.06 -11.63
CA SER A 27 -23.77 -12.90 -12.79
C SER A 27 -22.33 -12.73 -13.29
N LYS A 28 -21.81 -11.49 -13.33
CA LYS A 28 -20.41 -11.24 -13.74
C LYS A 28 -19.42 -11.72 -12.69
N LEU A 29 -19.71 -11.52 -11.40
CA LEU A 29 -18.87 -12.05 -10.31
C LEU A 29 -18.79 -13.58 -10.38
N THR A 30 -19.92 -14.25 -10.60
CA THR A 30 -19.98 -15.70 -10.79
C THR A 30 -19.14 -16.14 -12.00
N TRP A 31 -19.18 -15.38 -13.09
CA TRP A 31 -18.35 -15.64 -14.26
C TRP A 31 -16.85 -15.54 -13.95
N PHE A 32 -16.40 -14.50 -13.22
CA PHE A 32 -15.00 -14.37 -12.80
C PHE A 32 -14.51 -15.58 -11.99
N VAL A 33 -15.37 -16.12 -11.12
CA VAL A 33 -15.06 -17.31 -10.31
C VAL A 33 -15.06 -18.57 -11.17
N LYS A 34 -16.05 -18.75 -12.05
CA LYS A 34 -16.18 -19.95 -12.91
C LYS A 34 -15.05 -20.07 -13.94
N GLU A 35 -14.59 -18.95 -14.49
CA GLU A 35 -13.48 -18.91 -15.45
C GLU A 35 -12.10 -18.86 -14.77
N GLU A 36 -12.03 -19.05 -13.44
CA GLU A 36 -10.78 -19.06 -12.66
C GLU A 36 -9.92 -17.79 -12.79
N MET A 37 -10.55 -16.67 -13.16
CA MET A 37 -9.87 -15.36 -13.27
C MET A 37 -9.49 -14.81 -11.89
N VAL A 38 -10.17 -15.28 -10.84
CA VAL A 38 -9.95 -14.94 -9.44
C VAL A 38 -9.78 -16.20 -8.59
N ASP A 39 -9.15 -16.08 -7.41
CA ASP A 39 -8.85 -17.21 -6.51
C ASP A 39 -10.10 -17.81 -5.82
N GLY A 40 -11.32 -17.48 -6.28
CA GLY A 40 -12.60 -17.84 -5.68
C GLY A 40 -13.41 -16.63 -5.20
N TRP A 41 -14.45 -16.91 -4.41
CA TRP A 41 -15.33 -15.88 -3.82
C TRP A 41 -14.70 -15.04 -2.72
N ASP A 42 -13.54 -15.47 -2.20
CA ASP A 42 -12.76 -14.76 -1.19
C ASP A 42 -11.56 -14.03 -1.79
N ALA A 43 -11.56 -13.83 -3.11
CA ALA A 43 -10.49 -13.17 -3.81
C ALA A 43 -10.50 -11.66 -3.53
N VAL A 44 -9.43 -11.17 -2.89
CA VAL A 44 -9.18 -9.77 -2.52
C VAL A 44 -9.29 -8.76 -3.70
N ARG A 45 -9.33 -9.26 -4.95
CA ARG A 45 -9.49 -8.49 -6.18
C ARG A 45 -10.94 -8.14 -6.52
N LEU A 46 -11.90 -8.86 -5.95
CA LEU A 46 -13.32 -8.59 -6.13
C LEU A 46 -13.80 -7.54 -5.11
N LEU A 47 -14.98 -6.98 -5.37
CA LEU A 47 -15.62 -5.98 -4.51
C LEU A 47 -16.79 -6.51 -3.70
N SER A 48 -16.79 -7.81 -3.40
CA SER A 48 -17.73 -8.29 -2.38
C SER A 48 -17.36 -7.70 -1.02
N VAL A 49 -18.33 -7.62 -0.11
CA VAL A 49 -18.08 -7.14 1.26
C VAL A 49 -16.98 -7.96 1.94
N ARG A 50 -16.96 -9.27 1.71
CA ARG A 50 -15.94 -10.16 2.28
C ARG A 50 -14.54 -9.85 1.74
N ASP A 51 -14.43 -9.58 0.45
CA ASP A 51 -13.15 -9.32 -0.21
C ASP A 51 -12.54 -7.99 0.22
N ILE A 52 -13.35 -6.93 0.28
CA ILE A 52 -12.86 -5.62 0.70
C ILE A 52 -12.44 -5.64 2.18
N LEU A 53 -13.16 -6.36 3.04
CA LEU A 53 -12.76 -6.55 4.44
C LEU A 53 -11.45 -7.34 4.53
N ARG A 54 -11.29 -8.40 3.73
CA ARG A 54 -10.04 -9.17 3.64
C ARG A 54 -8.88 -8.33 3.09
N ARG A 55 -9.15 -7.36 2.22
CA ARG A 55 -8.17 -6.38 1.71
C ARG A 55 -7.69 -5.40 2.79
N GLY A 56 -8.44 -5.26 3.89
CA GLY A 56 -8.15 -4.30 4.96
C GLY A 56 -9.15 -3.14 5.03
N MET A 57 -10.36 -3.26 4.48
CA MET A 57 -11.44 -2.30 4.72
C MET A 57 -11.89 -2.38 6.18
N THR A 58 -12.06 -1.22 6.83
CA THR A 58 -12.70 -1.13 8.15
C THR A 58 -14.22 -1.06 7.99
N VAL A 59 -14.97 -1.59 8.96
CA VAL A 59 -16.44 -1.56 8.93
C VAL A 59 -16.93 -0.12 9.04
N GLU A 60 -16.26 0.69 9.85
CA GLU A 60 -16.52 2.10 10.06
C GLU A 60 -16.29 2.90 8.77
N GLY A 61 -15.17 2.66 8.08
CA GLY A 61 -14.87 3.27 6.79
C GLY A 61 -15.91 2.96 5.73
N LEU A 62 -16.33 1.69 5.64
CA LEU A 62 -17.37 1.28 4.70
C LEU A 62 -18.73 1.93 5.02
N LYS A 63 -19.13 1.97 6.29
CA LYS A 63 -20.37 2.64 6.73
C LYS A 63 -20.34 4.13 6.43
N GLN A 64 -19.21 4.79 6.71
CA GLN A 64 -19.05 6.22 6.41
C GLN A 64 -19.14 6.48 4.91
N PHE A 65 -18.51 5.65 4.08
CA PHE A 65 -18.61 5.76 2.63
C PHE A 65 -20.06 5.64 2.14
N ILE A 66 -20.78 4.59 2.54
CA ILE A 66 -22.18 4.38 2.15
C ILE A 66 -23.05 5.56 2.60
N THR A 67 -22.85 6.06 3.82
CA THR A 67 -23.60 7.20 4.36
C THR A 67 -23.28 8.49 3.60
N SER A 68 -22.01 8.72 3.26
CA SER A 68 -21.56 9.91 2.52
C SER A 68 -22.10 9.96 1.09
N GLN A 69 -22.28 8.80 0.46
CA GLN A 69 -22.85 8.71 -0.88
C GLN A 69 -24.35 9.05 -0.88
N GLY A 70 -25.06 8.63 0.17
CA GLY A 70 -26.50 8.85 0.29
C GLY A 70 -27.32 8.08 -0.75
N SER A 71 -28.64 8.29 -0.71
CA SER A 71 -29.56 7.76 -1.71
C SER A 71 -29.83 8.83 -2.76
N SER A 72 -29.63 8.51 -4.03
CA SER A 72 -29.90 9.42 -5.14
C SER A 72 -30.59 8.67 -6.29
N CYS A 73 -31.27 9.42 -7.16
CA CYS A 73 -31.93 8.89 -8.35
C CYS A 73 -31.07 8.91 -9.63
N PRO A 74 -30.06 9.79 -9.78
CA PRO A 74 -29.12 9.69 -10.90
C PRO A 74 -28.17 8.49 -10.74
N ILE A 75 -27.80 7.86 -11.86
CA ILE A 75 -26.75 6.83 -11.84
C ILE A 75 -25.41 7.55 -11.75
N VAL A 76 -24.69 7.35 -10.66
CA VAL A 76 -23.36 7.90 -10.45
C VAL A 76 -22.34 6.77 -10.52
N LEU A 77 -21.35 6.92 -11.40
CA LEU A 77 -20.19 6.04 -11.47
C LEU A 77 -19.11 6.63 -10.56
N MET A 78 -18.64 5.85 -9.60
CA MET A 78 -17.72 6.35 -8.56
C MET A 78 -16.32 5.76 -8.67
N ASP A 79 -15.34 6.60 -8.37
CA ASP A 79 -13.95 6.18 -8.22
C ASP A 79 -13.73 5.46 -6.90
N TRP A 80 -12.97 4.38 -6.98
CA TRP A 80 -12.64 3.55 -5.82
C TRP A 80 -11.69 4.24 -4.84
N ASP A 81 -10.93 5.22 -5.32
CA ASP A 81 -10.00 6.01 -4.50
C ASP A 81 -10.71 6.74 -3.36
N LYS A 82 -11.95 7.18 -3.56
CA LYS A 82 -12.74 7.83 -2.51
C LYS A 82 -13.02 6.90 -1.33
N LEU A 83 -13.31 5.63 -1.61
CA LEU A 83 -13.53 4.66 -0.54
C LEU A 83 -12.23 4.41 0.24
N TRP A 84 -11.09 4.23 -0.44
CA TRP A 84 -9.82 4.02 0.25
C TRP A 84 -9.34 5.25 1.01
N ALA A 85 -9.61 6.45 0.49
CA ALA A 85 -9.31 7.69 1.19
C ALA A 85 -10.08 7.80 2.51
N ILE A 86 -11.39 7.46 2.51
CA ILE A 86 -12.19 7.39 3.74
C ILE A 86 -11.63 6.32 4.68
N ASN A 87 -11.36 5.12 4.18
CA ASN A 87 -10.83 4.03 5.00
C ASN A 87 -9.46 4.37 5.61
N TYR A 88 -8.62 5.11 4.89
CA TYR A 88 -7.33 5.57 5.38
C TYR A 88 -7.46 6.44 6.64
N THR A 89 -8.52 7.24 6.76
CA THR A 89 -8.75 8.05 7.98
C THR A 89 -8.97 7.21 9.24
N TYR A 90 -9.48 5.99 9.09
CA TYR A 90 -9.68 5.04 10.20
C TYR A 90 -8.47 4.15 10.44
N ILE A 91 -7.73 3.78 9.39
CA ILE A 91 -6.55 2.91 9.49
C ILE A 91 -5.33 3.66 9.97
N ASN A 92 -5.05 4.84 9.42
CA ASN A 92 -3.87 5.62 9.72
C ASN A 92 -3.64 5.83 11.24
N PRO A 93 -4.64 6.16 12.08
CA PRO A 93 -4.40 6.35 13.52
C PRO A 93 -4.13 5.06 14.30
N VAL A 94 -4.46 3.87 13.76
CA VAL A 94 -4.29 2.57 14.44
C VAL A 94 -3.19 1.71 13.85
N ALA A 95 -2.73 2.02 12.63
CA ALA A 95 -1.72 1.26 11.94
C ALA A 95 -0.33 1.45 12.57
N LEU A 96 0.34 0.35 12.88
CA LEU A 96 1.72 0.40 13.36
C LEU A 96 2.67 0.54 12.17
N HIS A 97 3.67 1.41 12.30
CA HIS A 97 4.62 1.69 11.23
C HIS A 97 5.82 0.75 11.34
N TYR A 98 6.01 -0.11 10.34
CA TYR A 98 7.15 -1.00 10.19
C TYR A 98 7.89 -0.70 8.88
N THR A 99 9.15 -1.15 8.82
CA THR A 99 9.97 -1.04 7.61
C THR A 99 10.16 -2.43 7.03
N ALA A 100 9.92 -2.57 5.74
CA ALA A 100 10.22 -3.77 4.98
C ALA A 100 10.90 -3.33 3.68
N LEU A 101 11.84 -4.14 3.21
CA LEU A 101 12.54 -3.92 1.94
C LEU A 101 12.30 -5.14 1.04
N ASN A 102 12.16 -4.91 -0.26
CA ASN A 102 12.03 -5.94 -1.26
C ASN A 102 13.33 -6.73 -1.40
N LYS A 103 13.28 -8.05 -1.17
CA LYS A 103 14.45 -8.94 -1.15
C LYS A 103 15.19 -9.05 -2.49
N LYS A 104 14.51 -8.81 -3.62
CA LYS A 104 15.07 -9.08 -4.96
C LYS A 104 16.18 -8.11 -5.33
N ASP A 105 16.01 -6.84 -4.98
CA ASP A 105 16.84 -5.74 -5.44
C ASP A 105 17.29 -4.88 -4.26
N LEU A 106 18.09 -5.50 -3.39
CA LEU A 106 18.69 -4.84 -2.24
C LEU A 106 20.08 -4.31 -2.58
N VAL A 107 20.39 -3.11 -2.09
CA VAL A 107 21.71 -2.48 -2.22
C VAL A 107 22.35 -2.38 -0.85
N ASP A 108 23.63 -2.76 -0.80
CA ASP A 108 24.45 -2.65 0.41
C ASP A 108 24.94 -1.22 0.62
N VAL A 109 24.68 -0.66 1.79
CA VAL A 109 25.17 0.67 2.17
C VAL A 109 26.10 0.54 3.37
N LYS A 110 27.32 1.02 3.22
CA LYS A 110 28.33 1.06 4.28
C LYS A 110 28.43 2.47 4.85
N VAL A 111 28.24 2.60 6.16
CA VAL A 111 28.43 3.84 6.90
C VAL A 111 29.87 3.86 7.43
N THR A 112 30.77 4.62 6.81
CA THR A 112 32.21 4.50 7.08
C THR A 112 32.61 4.93 8.49
N ASN A 113 31.89 5.88 9.08
CA ASN A 113 32.22 6.50 10.36
C ASN A 113 31.46 5.91 11.58
N VAL A 114 30.74 4.81 11.40
CA VAL A 114 30.09 4.05 12.48
C VAL A 114 30.79 2.70 12.65
N GLN A 115 31.28 2.41 13.85
CA GLN A 115 31.98 1.16 14.16
C GLN A 115 31.23 0.25 15.14
N ASN A 116 30.43 0.82 16.04
CA ASN A 116 29.68 0.04 17.02
C ASN A 116 28.22 -0.12 16.59
N GLU A 117 27.67 -1.31 16.80
CA GLU A 117 26.23 -1.52 16.68
C GLU A 117 25.53 -0.90 17.88
N GLU A 118 24.45 -0.17 17.61
CA GLU A 118 23.63 0.46 18.63
C GLU A 118 22.16 0.06 18.47
N CYS A 119 21.40 0.10 19.57
CA CYS A 119 19.97 -0.13 19.54
C CYS A 119 19.27 1.05 20.22
N GLN A 120 18.32 1.67 19.52
CA GLN A 120 17.47 2.72 20.08
C GLN A 120 16.00 2.36 19.98
N GLN A 121 15.22 2.88 20.92
CA GLN A 121 13.77 2.73 20.93
C GLN A 121 13.12 3.88 20.17
N HIS A 122 12.27 3.53 19.20
CA HIS A 122 11.46 4.47 18.43
C HIS A 122 9.98 4.19 18.60
N PRO A 123 9.10 5.20 18.57
CA PRO A 123 7.67 4.97 18.64
C PRO A 123 7.19 4.11 17.47
N LYS A 124 6.31 3.15 17.74
CA LYS A 124 5.67 2.34 16.69
C LYS A 124 4.73 3.17 15.81
N HIS A 125 4.21 4.28 16.35
CA HIS A 125 3.37 5.22 15.63
C HIS A 125 3.71 6.65 16.05
N ALA A 126 4.08 7.50 15.09
CA ALA A 126 4.65 8.82 15.37
C ALA A 126 3.72 9.76 16.15
N LYS A 127 2.40 9.64 15.97
CA LYS A 127 1.40 10.50 16.62
C LYS A 127 0.73 9.89 17.84
N ASN A 128 0.97 8.60 18.12
CA ASN A 128 0.24 7.89 19.18
C ASN A 128 1.22 7.05 20.02
N ALA A 129 1.59 7.60 21.17
CA ALA A 129 2.55 6.99 22.08
C ALA A 129 2.01 5.73 22.80
N THR A 130 0.69 5.50 22.81
CA THR A 130 0.08 4.36 23.52
C THR A 130 0.46 3.01 22.92
N PHE A 131 0.83 2.97 21.63
CA PHE A 131 1.30 1.76 20.97
C PHE A 131 2.71 1.32 21.39
N GLY A 132 3.39 2.13 22.19
CA GLY A 132 4.74 1.88 22.69
C GLY A 132 5.81 1.98 21.62
N ASN A 133 6.97 1.40 21.93
CA ASN A 133 8.18 1.54 21.13
C ASN A 133 8.56 0.22 20.43
N LYS A 134 9.36 0.36 19.36
CA LYS A 134 10.08 -0.70 18.69
C LYS A 134 11.58 -0.45 18.79
N ASN A 135 12.35 -1.52 18.85
CA ASN A 135 13.81 -1.45 18.77
C ASN A 135 14.22 -1.27 17.32
N VAL A 136 15.11 -0.32 17.06
CA VAL A 136 15.77 -0.11 15.78
C VAL A 136 17.26 -0.25 16.02
N TYR A 137 17.88 -1.16 15.27
CA TYR A 137 19.31 -1.41 15.33
C TYR A 137 20.02 -0.57 14.29
N TYR A 138 21.13 0.05 14.68
CA TYR A 138 22.06 0.73 13.79
C TYR A 138 23.31 -0.13 13.66
N SER A 139 23.78 -0.26 12.44
CA SER A 139 24.96 -1.05 12.10
C SER A 139 25.77 -0.31 11.04
N GLN A 140 27.06 -0.60 10.96
CA GLN A 140 27.91 -0.11 9.88
C GLN A 140 27.37 -0.49 8.50
N ASN A 141 26.71 -1.64 8.40
CA ASN A 141 26.17 -2.17 7.15
C ASN A 141 24.64 -2.16 7.20
N ILE A 142 24.04 -1.47 6.25
CA ILE A 142 22.58 -1.40 6.09
C ILE A 142 22.17 -1.77 4.68
N LEU A 143 20.87 -1.97 4.52
CA LEU A 143 20.21 -2.28 3.26
C LEU A 143 19.23 -1.17 2.91
N ILE A 144 19.18 -0.84 1.63
CA ILE A 144 18.14 -0.02 1.00
C ILE A 144 17.63 -0.72 -0.27
N GLU A 145 16.50 -0.28 -0.81
CA GLU A 145 16.00 -0.76 -2.11
C GLU A 145 16.79 -0.14 -3.26
N HIS A 146 16.96 -0.90 -4.34
CA HIS A 146 17.65 -0.45 -5.55
C HIS A 146 16.94 0.70 -6.25
N ASP A 147 15.59 0.69 -6.27
CA ASP A 147 14.78 1.77 -6.85
C ASP A 147 15.07 3.12 -6.17
N ASP A 148 15.21 3.11 -4.84
CA ASP A 148 15.63 4.29 -4.06
C ASP A 148 17.08 4.66 -4.37
N ALA A 149 17.98 3.68 -4.47
CA ALA A 149 19.41 3.90 -4.72
C ALA A 149 19.70 4.59 -6.06
N ILE A 150 18.94 4.30 -7.12
CA ILE A 150 19.14 4.89 -8.46
C ILE A 150 18.91 6.41 -8.45
N LEU A 151 18.02 6.89 -7.58
CA LEU A 151 17.65 8.31 -7.50
C LEU A 151 18.71 9.16 -6.81
N LEU A 152 19.73 8.52 -6.20
CA LEU A 152 20.74 9.18 -5.39
C LEU A 152 21.96 9.62 -6.19
N ASN A 153 22.57 10.71 -5.74
CA ASN A 153 23.79 11.26 -6.33
C ASN A 153 24.94 11.31 -5.32
N GLU A 154 26.17 11.24 -5.81
CA GLU A 154 27.34 11.45 -4.97
C GLU A 154 27.38 12.88 -4.42
N ASN A 155 27.86 13.04 -3.19
CA ASN A 155 27.84 14.27 -2.40
C ASN A 155 26.45 14.78 -1.98
N GLU A 156 25.38 14.05 -2.29
CA GLU A 156 24.03 14.36 -1.81
C GLU A 156 23.86 14.04 -0.32
N ILE A 157 22.99 14.80 0.36
CA ILE A 157 22.62 14.55 1.76
C ILE A 157 21.23 13.89 1.77
N ILE A 158 21.17 12.70 2.34
CA ILE A 158 19.96 11.91 2.51
C ILE A 158 19.61 11.81 4.00
N THR A 159 18.33 11.58 4.28
CA THR A 159 17.86 11.30 5.64
C THR A 159 17.45 9.83 5.74
N LEU A 160 18.16 9.09 6.58
CA LEU A 160 17.74 7.74 6.96
C LEU A 160 16.70 7.86 8.08
N ILE A 161 15.47 7.38 7.81
CA ILE A 161 14.35 7.52 8.74
C ILE A 161 14.71 6.94 10.11
N ASN A 162 14.42 7.70 11.17
CA ASN A 162 14.74 7.38 12.57
C ASN A 162 16.24 7.29 12.92
N TRP A 163 17.17 7.59 12.00
CA TRP A 163 18.61 7.60 12.30
C TRP A 163 19.21 9.01 12.21
N GLY A 164 19.04 9.70 11.08
CA GLY A 164 19.61 11.04 10.89
C GLY A 164 20.02 11.32 9.44
N ASN A 165 20.87 12.34 9.27
CA ASN A 165 21.37 12.75 7.96
C ASN A 165 22.71 12.10 7.63
N PHE A 166 22.86 11.71 6.38
CA PHE A 166 24.03 11.02 5.84
C PHE A 166 24.43 11.66 4.53
N LYS A 167 25.73 11.87 4.34
CA LYS A 167 26.29 12.30 3.06
C LYS A 167 26.70 11.07 2.27
N ILE A 168 26.32 11.03 0.99
CA ILE A 168 26.77 9.99 0.06
C ILE A 168 28.18 10.33 -0.38
N VAL A 169 29.13 9.46 -0.03
CA VAL A 169 30.54 9.63 -0.38
C VAL A 169 30.82 9.03 -1.75
N LYS A 170 30.30 7.84 -2.02
CA LYS A 170 30.59 7.09 -3.24
C LYS A 170 29.48 6.12 -3.60
N ILE A 171 29.18 5.99 -4.89
CA ILE A 171 28.22 5.00 -5.40
C ILE A 171 28.98 4.03 -6.32
N ASN A 172 29.17 2.79 -5.86
CA ASN A 172 29.83 1.76 -6.64
C ASN A 172 28.81 1.04 -7.54
N LYS A 173 29.05 1.09 -8.86
CA LYS A 173 28.21 0.46 -9.89
C LYS A 173 28.93 -0.73 -10.49
N LYS A 174 28.23 -1.85 -10.69
CA LYS A 174 28.78 -3.08 -11.24
C LYS A 174 28.72 -3.13 -12.77
N ASP A 175 27.55 -2.75 -13.30
CA ASP A 175 27.23 -2.71 -14.73
C ASP A 175 26.47 -1.41 -15.07
N VAL A 176 26.14 -1.18 -16.35
CA VAL A 176 25.37 -0.02 -16.80
C VAL A 176 24.04 0.06 -16.05
N GLY A 177 23.95 0.98 -15.08
CA GLY A 177 22.73 1.29 -14.32
C GLY A 177 22.52 0.48 -13.03
N ARG A 178 23.28 -0.59 -12.75
CA ARG A 178 23.10 -1.38 -11.52
C ARG A 178 24.08 -0.96 -10.43
N ILE A 179 23.54 -0.37 -9.36
CA ILE A 179 24.27 -0.01 -8.15
C ILE A 179 24.50 -1.29 -7.32
N GLU A 180 25.74 -1.54 -6.93
CA GLU A 180 26.12 -2.69 -6.11
C GLU A 180 26.25 -2.30 -4.64
N SER A 181 26.87 -1.15 -4.36
CA SER A 181 27.01 -0.66 -2.99
C SER A 181 27.15 0.85 -2.93
N ILE A 182 26.80 1.45 -1.79
CA ILE A 182 26.95 2.88 -1.52
C ILE A 182 27.78 3.07 -0.24
N GLU A 183 28.68 4.03 -0.26
CA GLU A 183 29.43 4.47 0.92
C GLU A 183 28.87 5.80 1.42
N THR A 184 28.59 5.89 2.71
CA THR A 184 27.98 7.05 3.34
C THR A 184 28.68 7.43 4.65
N GLU A 185 28.56 8.70 5.03
CA GLU A 185 29.09 9.25 6.27
C GLU A 185 27.98 9.96 7.05
N THR A 186 27.88 9.72 8.35
CA THR A 186 26.94 10.45 9.22
C THR A 186 27.27 11.94 9.24
N GLN A 187 26.23 12.77 9.26
CA GLN A 187 26.34 14.23 9.39
C GLN A 187 25.59 14.67 10.67
N PRO A 188 26.16 14.44 11.87
CA PRO A 188 25.46 14.64 13.14
C PRO A 188 25.05 16.10 13.40
N ASP A 189 25.84 17.06 12.90
CA ASP A 189 25.57 18.49 13.06
C ASP A 189 24.48 19.01 12.12
N ASN A 190 24.21 18.29 11.02
CA ASN A 190 23.23 18.71 10.04
C ASN A 190 21.83 18.21 10.44
N LYS A 191 21.02 19.12 11.00
CA LYS A 191 19.62 18.87 11.40
C LYS A 191 18.59 19.38 10.39
N ASP A 192 18.99 19.69 9.15
CA ASP A 192 18.04 20.04 8.09
C ASP A 192 17.47 18.78 7.44
N TYR A 193 16.18 18.53 7.67
CA TYR A 193 15.45 17.38 7.13
C TYR A 193 14.40 17.77 6.09
N LYS A 194 14.31 19.05 5.72
CA LYS A 194 13.21 19.55 4.87
C LYS A 194 13.46 19.34 3.38
N LYS A 195 14.72 19.40 2.96
CA LYS A 195 15.13 19.35 1.55
C LYS A 195 15.78 18.03 1.15
N THR A 196 15.96 17.12 2.10
CA THR A 196 16.65 15.85 1.92
C THR A 196 15.68 14.75 1.50
N VAL A 197 16.14 13.83 0.65
CA VAL A 197 15.41 12.61 0.31
C VAL A 197 15.38 11.71 1.55
N LYS A 198 14.20 11.22 1.93
CA LYS A 198 14.01 10.36 3.11
C LYS A 198 13.92 8.90 2.67
N LEU A 199 14.80 8.06 3.20
CA LEU A 199 14.89 6.66 2.81
C LEU A 199 14.52 5.73 3.97
N THR A 200 13.90 4.62 3.60
CA THR A 200 13.72 3.47 4.49
C THR A 200 14.92 2.53 4.37
N TRP A 201 15.29 1.90 5.47
CA TRP A 201 16.50 1.09 5.55
C TRP A 201 16.36 -0.01 6.62
N LEU A 202 17.21 -1.03 6.53
CA LEU A 202 17.32 -2.11 7.51
C LEU A 202 18.80 -2.39 7.84
N ALA A 203 19.16 -2.47 9.12
CA ALA A 203 20.51 -2.84 9.52
C ALA A 203 20.79 -4.34 9.30
N LYS A 204 21.99 -4.64 8.79
CA LYS A 204 22.57 -5.99 8.86
C LYS A 204 23.30 -6.12 10.20
N THR A 205 22.68 -6.84 11.14
CA THR A 205 23.26 -7.15 12.45
C THR A 205 22.96 -8.59 12.83
N SER A 206 23.83 -9.20 13.62
CA SER A 206 23.60 -10.52 14.21
C SER A 206 22.58 -10.49 15.36
N GLN A 207 22.28 -9.30 15.91
CA GLN A 207 21.38 -9.13 17.06
C GLN A 207 19.90 -9.21 16.68
N ALA A 208 19.57 -9.02 15.39
CA ALA A 208 18.20 -9.03 14.90
C ALA A 208 18.12 -9.64 13.50
N ASN A 209 17.34 -10.72 13.38
CA ASN A 209 17.08 -11.37 12.10
C ASN A 209 15.95 -10.67 11.35
N PHE A 210 16.04 -10.64 10.02
CA PHE A 210 14.94 -10.19 9.18
C PHE A 210 13.78 -11.19 9.20
N THR A 211 12.56 -10.69 9.41
CA THR A 211 11.33 -11.50 9.32
C THR A 211 10.86 -11.58 7.88
N PRO A 212 10.89 -12.77 7.23
CA PRO A 212 10.41 -12.91 5.86
C PRO A 212 8.93 -12.53 5.77
N THR A 213 8.62 -11.57 4.91
CA THR A 213 7.25 -11.07 4.70
C THR A 213 6.86 -11.29 3.25
N LYS A 214 5.58 -11.57 2.99
CA LYS A 214 5.03 -11.67 1.64
C LYS A 214 4.19 -10.43 1.36
N SER A 215 4.60 -9.64 0.38
CA SER A 215 3.78 -8.54 -0.12
C SER A 215 2.95 -9.00 -1.32
N VAL A 216 1.68 -8.63 -1.34
CA VAL A 216 0.79 -8.86 -2.48
C VAL A 216 0.15 -7.54 -2.86
N HIS A 217 0.45 -7.08 -4.06
CA HIS A 217 -0.12 -5.87 -4.63
C HIS A 217 -1.36 -6.24 -5.42
N PHE A 218 -2.44 -5.52 -5.15
CA PHE A 218 -3.72 -5.67 -5.84
C PHE A 218 -4.01 -4.42 -6.65
N ASP A 219 -4.29 -4.63 -7.92
CA ASP A 219 -4.66 -3.62 -8.91
C ASP A 219 -6.13 -3.79 -9.31
N ASP A 220 -6.61 -2.89 -10.14
CA ASP A 220 -7.96 -2.99 -10.69
C ASP A 220 -8.16 -4.25 -11.52
N ILE A 221 -9.31 -4.92 -11.35
CA ILE A 221 -9.63 -6.16 -12.07
C ILE A 221 -10.00 -5.90 -13.54
N MET A 222 -10.44 -4.68 -13.86
CA MET A 222 -10.74 -4.26 -15.23
C MET A 222 -9.77 -3.18 -15.70
N THR A 223 -9.34 -3.29 -16.97
CA THR A 223 -8.54 -2.25 -17.64
C THR A 223 -9.37 -1.09 -18.15
N LYS A 224 -10.70 -1.27 -18.26
CA LYS A 224 -11.64 -0.23 -18.68
C LYS A 224 -12.47 0.30 -17.51
N PRO A 225 -12.68 1.62 -17.41
CA PRO A 225 -13.47 2.23 -16.34
C PRO A 225 -14.94 1.81 -16.32
N SER A 226 -15.55 1.57 -17.48
CA SER A 226 -16.92 1.09 -17.58
C SER A 226 -17.03 0.00 -18.67
N LEU A 227 -17.92 -0.95 -18.44
CA LEU A 227 -18.26 -2.00 -19.39
C LEU A 227 -19.62 -1.67 -20.02
N GLU A 228 -19.65 -1.42 -21.32
CA GLU A 228 -20.89 -1.34 -22.09
C GLU A 228 -21.59 -2.72 -22.16
N LYS A 229 -22.91 -2.71 -22.41
CA LYS A 229 -23.78 -3.90 -22.31
C LYS A 229 -23.38 -5.08 -23.21
N ASP A 230 -22.73 -4.82 -24.35
CA ASP A 230 -22.43 -5.84 -25.37
C ASP A 230 -20.97 -6.28 -25.43
N ASN A 231 -20.12 -5.78 -24.53
CA ASN A 231 -18.71 -6.13 -24.51
C ASN A 231 -18.46 -7.48 -23.83
N LYS A 232 -17.86 -8.43 -24.55
CA LYS A 232 -17.34 -9.68 -23.96
C LYS A 232 -16.31 -9.32 -22.87
N THR A 233 -16.70 -9.52 -21.62
CA THR A 233 -15.98 -9.12 -20.39
C THR A 233 -14.50 -9.52 -20.39
N PHE A 234 -14.14 -10.64 -21.03
CA PHE A 234 -12.79 -11.19 -21.09
C PHE A 234 -11.72 -10.23 -21.63
N LYS A 235 -12.03 -9.42 -22.66
CA LYS A 235 -11.01 -8.57 -23.31
C LYS A 235 -10.45 -7.49 -22.40
N PHE A 236 -11.15 -7.16 -21.32
CA PHE A 236 -10.81 -6.05 -20.44
C PHE A 236 -10.40 -6.52 -19.04
N VAL A 237 -10.24 -7.82 -18.83
CA VAL A 237 -9.76 -8.35 -17.55
C VAL A 237 -8.26 -8.06 -17.41
N ASN A 238 -7.88 -7.46 -16.29
CA ASN A 238 -6.50 -7.26 -15.93
C ASN A 238 -5.91 -8.52 -15.28
N CYS A 239 -5.24 -9.35 -16.07
CA CYS A 239 -4.59 -10.58 -15.57
C CYS A 239 -3.41 -10.30 -14.63
N SER A 240 -2.85 -9.09 -14.63
CA SER A 240 -1.75 -8.68 -13.74
C SER A 240 -2.25 -7.92 -12.50
N SER A 241 -3.56 -7.98 -12.22
CA SER A 241 -4.23 -7.36 -11.06
C SER A 241 -3.79 -7.91 -9.69
N LYS A 242 -2.99 -8.97 -9.66
CA LYS A 242 -2.38 -9.51 -8.45
C LYS A 242 -0.91 -9.81 -8.71
N ARG A 243 -0.03 -9.08 -8.03
CA ARG A 243 1.42 -9.25 -8.13
C ARG A 243 1.98 -9.59 -6.75
N ARG A 244 2.78 -10.67 -6.68
CA ARG A 244 3.53 -11.02 -5.46
C ARG A 244 4.93 -10.42 -5.60
N ILE A 245 5.31 -9.59 -4.64
CA ILE A 245 6.63 -8.96 -4.61
C ILE A 245 7.51 -9.75 -3.65
#